data_AF-A0AAV7IYH7-F1
#
_entry.id   AF-A0AAV7IYH7-F1
#
_cell.length_a   1.000
_cell.length_b   1.000
_cell.length_c   1.000
_cell.angle_alpha   90.00
_cell.angle_beta   90.00
_cell.angle_gamma   90.00
#
_symmetry.space_group_name_H-M   'P 1'
#
loop_
_entity.id
_entity.type
_entity.pdbx_description
1 polymer ?
#
loop_
_entity_poly.entity_id
_entity_poly.type
_entity_poly.pdbx_seq_one_letter_code
_entity_poly.pdbx_strand_id
1 'polypeptide(L)'
;MVEFARIIELRCQNRTSNYSTHDELIEDFVSVLGLTKKLFYDVLHYTYRCDVKYVTQYNKGSAYYELEKMIQTIIVEERVISSDDSCSLNCHSTNELINHSECLVFQNCQYITSRYEFCPSSNTSSRRYEWFKDQNGEVYGHFNHGNCLNKIESVESYYHARQVVVGVKFIKKDNMMHIQIKQSKLYSNGFTQNSNWKEVETIHKDDKFHSFFVVNGTHSKQLTPGIDYGFPNGINFDDVYAPEAFVVTGVRLQLAGNFINDDEFKQDSIGLEIRITRFDFSSGKLSLLETYWTSVSEDT
;
A
#
# COMPACT_ATOMS: atom_id res chain seq x y z
N MET A 1 -27.84 15.35 6.21
CA MET A 1 -28.73 15.39 5.02
C MET A 1 -30.09 16.05 5.27
N VAL A 2 -30.68 15.97 6.47
CA VAL A 2 -31.90 16.75 6.82
C VAL A 2 -31.69 18.25 6.56
N GLU A 3 -30.53 18.78 6.91
CA GLU A 3 -30.17 20.19 6.61
C GLU A 3 -30.08 20.50 5.11
N PHE A 4 -29.70 19.53 4.26
CA PHE A 4 -29.62 19.75 2.82
C PHE A 4 -31.00 19.95 2.19
N ALA A 5 -31.98 19.13 2.56
CA ALA A 5 -33.36 19.29 2.13
C ALA A 5 -33.93 20.65 2.56
N ARG A 6 -33.65 21.07 3.81
CA ARG A 6 -34.06 22.36 4.35
C ARG A 6 -33.40 23.54 3.61
N ILE A 7 -32.14 23.42 3.22
CA ILE A 7 -31.43 24.43 2.40
C ILE A 7 -32.08 24.56 1.01
N ILE A 8 -32.42 23.45 0.34
CA ILE A 8 -33.11 23.46 -0.95
C ILE A 8 -34.49 24.15 -0.82
N GLU A 9 -35.27 23.80 0.19
CA GLU A 9 -36.57 24.38 0.45
C GLU A 9 -36.48 25.90 0.67
N LEU A 10 -35.57 26.35 1.54
CA LEU A 10 -35.36 27.77 1.85
C LEU A 10 -34.89 28.57 0.63
N ARG A 11 -34.00 28.00 -0.19
CA ARG A 11 -33.55 28.63 -1.44
C ARG A 11 -34.66 28.72 -2.49
N CYS A 12 -35.51 27.70 -2.61
CA CYS A 12 -36.65 27.77 -3.52
C CYS A 12 -37.67 28.85 -3.10
N GLN A 13 -37.74 29.15 -1.81
CA GLN A 13 -38.52 30.26 -1.26
C GLN A 13 -37.76 31.60 -1.24
N ASN A 14 -36.57 31.68 -1.83
CA ASN A 14 -35.72 32.87 -1.92
C ASN A 14 -35.29 33.44 -0.55
N ARG A 15 -35.04 32.57 0.44
CA ARG A 15 -34.59 32.91 1.80
C ARG A 15 -33.16 32.42 2.05
N THR A 16 -32.36 33.20 2.78
CA THR A 16 -30.99 32.82 3.19
C THR A 16 -30.95 32.39 4.65
N SER A 17 -30.14 31.37 4.97
CA SER A 17 -29.86 30.94 6.34
C SER A 17 -28.37 31.11 6.69
N ASN A 18 -28.09 31.46 7.94
CA ASN A 18 -26.75 31.45 8.54
C ASN A 18 -26.68 30.33 9.57
N TYR A 19 -26.00 29.21 9.30
CA TYR A 19 -25.62 28.27 10.35
C TYR A 19 -24.31 27.52 10.05
N SER A 20 -23.50 27.38 11.11
CA SER A 20 -22.29 26.59 11.24
C SER A 20 -22.61 25.14 11.64
N THR A 21 -21.76 24.19 11.27
CA THR A 21 -21.96 22.77 11.58
C THR A 21 -20.78 22.18 12.34
N HIS A 22 -21.06 21.56 13.49
CA HIS A 22 -20.25 20.48 14.05
C HIS A 22 -21.18 19.34 14.50
N ASP A 23 -20.68 18.14 14.19
CA ASP A 23 -20.79 16.85 14.87
C ASP A 23 -21.94 15.85 14.68
N GLU A 24 -21.45 14.60 14.68
CA GLU A 24 -22.02 13.25 14.89
C GLU A 24 -22.80 12.59 13.73
N LEU A 25 -22.12 11.70 12.98
CA LEU A 25 -22.70 11.04 11.79
C LEU A 25 -22.16 9.62 11.48
N ILE A 26 -21.82 8.79 12.48
CA ILE A 26 -21.27 7.45 12.19
C ILE A 26 -22.16 6.26 12.61
N GLU A 27 -22.99 6.34 13.66
CA GLU A 27 -23.79 5.15 14.05
C GLU A 27 -25.08 4.92 13.22
N ASP A 28 -25.49 5.88 12.40
CA ASP A 28 -26.87 5.94 11.90
C ASP A 28 -26.99 5.71 10.38
N PHE A 29 -26.01 5.09 9.72
CA PHE A 29 -25.93 5.09 8.25
C PHE A 29 -27.11 4.42 7.52
N VAL A 30 -27.67 3.33 8.08
CA VAL A 30 -28.83 2.63 7.48
C VAL A 30 -30.11 3.43 7.66
N SER A 31 -30.32 4.04 8.84
CA SER A 31 -31.47 4.89 9.09
C SER A 31 -31.35 6.18 8.26
N VAL A 32 -30.14 6.74 8.16
CA VAL A 32 -29.79 7.87 7.30
C VAL A 32 -30.07 7.52 5.85
N LEU A 33 -29.75 6.32 5.34
CA LEU A 33 -30.11 5.89 3.98
C LEU A 33 -31.63 5.80 3.78
N GLY A 34 -32.38 5.30 4.75
CA GLY A 34 -33.85 5.26 4.72
C GLY A 34 -34.48 6.66 4.71
N LEU A 35 -34.02 7.52 5.61
CA LEU A 35 -34.37 8.95 5.66
C LEU A 35 -33.96 9.67 4.38
N THR A 36 -32.81 9.33 3.81
CA THR A 36 -32.29 9.90 2.56
C THR A 36 -33.19 9.53 1.41
N LYS A 37 -33.61 8.27 1.27
CA LYS A 37 -34.56 7.86 0.21
C LYS A 37 -35.89 8.62 0.33
N LYS A 38 -36.40 8.79 1.56
CA LYS A 38 -37.64 9.54 1.81
C LYS A 38 -37.46 11.03 1.49
N LEU A 39 -36.39 11.66 1.97
CA LEU A 39 -36.05 13.05 1.70
C LEU A 39 -35.78 13.30 0.22
N PHE A 40 -35.15 12.37 -0.50
CA PHE A 40 -34.96 12.48 -1.96
C PHE A 40 -36.30 12.46 -2.70
N TYR A 41 -37.28 11.69 -2.24
CA TYR A 41 -38.61 11.66 -2.82
C TYR A 41 -39.34 13.00 -2.65
N ASP A 42 -39.23 13.60 -1.46
CA ASP A 42 -39.79 14.93 -1.18
C ASP A 42 -39.03 16.02 -1.95
N VAL A 43 -37.70 15.96 -1.98
CA VAL A 43 -36.83 16.88 -2.72
C VAL A 43 -37.10 16.80 -4.23
N LEU A 44 -37.35 15.61 -4.81
CA LEU A 44 -37.71 15.46 -6.22
C LEU A 44 -38.94 16.29 -6.62
N HIS A 45 -39.93 16.36 -5.72
CA HIS A 45 -41.14 17.16 -5.92
C HIS A 45 -40.84 18.66 -5.94
N TYR A 46 -39.95 19.13 -5.06
CA TYR A 46 -39.51 20.53 -5.05
C TYR A 46 -38.56 20.85 -6.20
N THR A 47 -37.59 19.98 -6.53
CA THR A 47 -36.66 20.21 -7.64
C THR A 47 -37.39 20.40 -8.96
N TYR A 48 -38.46 19.65 -9.23
CA TYR A 48 -39.25 19.82 -10.44
C TYR A 48 -39.95 21.19 -10.52
N ARG A 49 -40.42 21.72 -9.38
CA ARG A 49 -41.03 23.07 -9.31
C ARG A 49 -39.99 24.20 -9.37
N CYS A 50 -38.79 23.96 -8.86
CA CYS A 50 -37.71 24.93 -8.76
C CYS A 50 -36.71 24.83 -9.94
N ASP A 51 -36.97 23.95 -10.94
CA ASP A 51 -36.17 23.81 -12.18
C ASP A 51 -36.46 24.98 -13.14
N VAL A 52 -36.21 26.18 -12.64
CA VAL A 52 -36.46 27.43 -13.33
C VAL A 52 -35.44 27.55 -14.47
N LYS A 53 -35.93 27.53 -15.71
CA LYS A 53 -35.19 27.81 -16.97
C LYS A 53 -34.38 29.12 -17.03
N TYR A 54 -34.27 29.87 -15.93
CA TYR A 54 -33.66 31.21 -15.86
C TYR A 54 -32.35 31.30 -15.06
N VAL A 55 -31.78 30.19 -14.59
CA VAL A 55 -30.48 30.20 -13.87
C VAL A 55 -29.28 30.17 -14.85
N THR A 56 -29.36 30.89 -15.97
CA THR A 56 -28.22 31.06 -16.89
C THR A 56 -27.34 32.27 -16.52
N GLN A 57 -27.76 33.10 -15.56
CA GLN A 57 -27.04 34.34 -15.20
C GLN A 57 -26.42 34.38 -13.79
N TYR A 58 -26.63 33.38 -12.93
CA TYR A 58 -26.04 33.37 -11.59
C TYR A 58 -24.96 32.29 -11.47
N ASN A 59 -23.70 32.75 -11.41
CA ASN A 59 -22.47 32.08 -11.00
C ASN A 59 -22.55 30.55 -10.80
N LYS A 60 -21.78 29.81 -11.61
CA LYS A 60 -21.57 28.35 -11.64
C LYS A 60 -21.52 27.64 -10.27
N GLY A 61 -21.16 28.32 -9.19
CA GLY A 61 -21.11 27.75 -7.84
C GLY A 61 -22.45 27.63 -7.08
N SER A 62 -23.59 27.95 -7.69
CA SER A 62 -24.88 28.06 -6.97
C SER A 62 -25.87 26.93 -7.25
N ALA A 63 -25.68 26.18 -8.34
CA ALA A 63 -26.67 25.24 -8.87
C ALA A 63 -26.52 23.79 -8.37
N TYR A 64 -25.37 23.46 -7.79
CA TYR A 64 -25.10 22.14 -7.26
C TYR A 64 -24.25 22.24 -5.99
N TYR A 65 -24.41 21.27 -5.10
CA TYR A 65 -23.48 21.02 -4.02
C TYR A 65 -22.64 19.81 -4.44
N GLU A 66 -21.34 20.01 -4.58
CA GLU A 66 -20.41 18.93 -4.90
C GLU A 66 -20.07 18.18 -3.62
N LEU A 67 -20.33 16.87 -3.58
CA LEU A 67 -19.90 15.99 -2.50
C LEU A 67 -18.43 15.64 -2.73
N GLU A 68 -17.54 16.59 -2.41
CA GLU A 68 -16.11 16.38 -2.54
C GLU A 68 -15.62 15.30 -1.58
N LYS A 69 -14.72 14.42 -2.06
CA LYS A 69 -13.99 13.42 -1.24
C LYS A 69 -14.85 12.35 -0.52
N MET A 70 -16.13 12.21 -0.85
CA MET A 70 -17.02 11.24 -0.17
C MET A 70 -16.74 9.77 -0.52
N ILE A 71 -16.47 9.46 -1.79
CA ILE A 71 -16.03 8.13 -2.23
C ILE A 71 -14.90 8.34 -3.23
N GLN A 72 -13.68 7.93 -2.85
CA GLN A 72 -12.52 8.05 -3.72
C GLN A 72 -11.77 6.72 -3.75
N THR A 73 -11.27 6.38 -4.94
CA THR A 73 -10.31 5.30 -5.10
C THR A 73 -8.94 5.82 -4.68
N ILE A 74 -8.25 5.03 -3.86
CA ILE A 74 -6.84 5.23 -3.55
C ILE A 74 -6.03 4.08 -4.13
N ILE A 75 -4.84 4.39 -4.63
CA ILE A 75 -3.87 3.41 -5.08
C ILE A 75 -2.86 3.24 -3.95
N VAL A 76 -2.74 2.03 -3.41
CA VAL A 76 -1.87 1.73 -2.27
C VAL A 76 -0.81 0.73 -2.68
N GLU A 77 0.44 1.00 -2.33
CA GLU A 77 1.52 0.01 -2.46
C GLU A 77 1.30 -1.13 -1.47
N GLU A 78 1.41 -2.35 -1.97
CA GLU A 78 1.19 -3.57 -1.17
C GLU A 78 2.04 -3.65 0.11
N ARG A 79 3.29 -3.20 0.05
CA ARG A 79 4.20 -3.18 1.21
C ARG A 79 3.71 -2.32 2.38
N VAL A 80 2.75 -1.42 2.13
CA VAL A 80 2.17 -0.55 3.15
C VAL A 80 0.94 -1.22 3.82
N ILE A 81 0.48 -2.35 3.29
CA ILE A 81 -0.76 -3.03 3.73
C ILE A 81 -0.47 -4.17 4.73
N SER A 82 0.74 -4.71 4.77
CA SER A 82 1.12 -5.83 5.65
C SER A 82 1.87 -5.37 6.89
N SER A 83 1.38 -5.70 8.10
CA SER A 83 2.14 -5.53 9.36
C SER A 83 3.30 -6.51 9.50
N ASP A 84 3.20 -7.65 8.82
CA ASP A 84 4.07 -8.80 9.08
C ASP A 84 5.23 -8.87 8.08
N ASP A 85 5.40 -7.81 7.26
CA ASP A 85 6.25 -7.80 6.07
C ASP A 85 5.98 -9.00 5.12
N SER A 86 4.87 -9.72 5.33
CA SER A 86 4.40 -10.83 4.53
C SER A 86 3.36 -10.31 3.55
N CYS A 87 3.79 -10.10 2.32
CA CYS A 87 2.89 -9.82 1.19
C CYS A 87 2.15 -11.13 0.91
N SER A 88 1.10 -11.44 1.67
CA SER A 88 0.46 -12.76 1.58
C SER A 88 -0.97 -12.72 1.06
N LEU A 89 -1.86 -11.79 1.43
CA LEU A 89 -3.20 -11.76 0.80
C LEU A 89 -3.90 -10.39 0.89
N ASN A 90 -4.65 -10.11 -0.19
CA ASN A 90 -5.73 -9.14 -0.40
C ASN A 90 -6.20 -8.35 0.83
N CYS A 91 -6.49 -7.05 0.65
CA CYS A 91 -6.86 -6.10 1.72
C CYS A 91 -8.18 -6.39 2.48
N HIS A 92 -8.75 -7.59 2.36
CA HIS A 92 -9.94 -7.99 3.11
C HIS A 92 -9.67 -8.12 4.61
N SER A 93 -8.40 -8.28 5.00
CA SER A 93 -7.99 -8.52 6.39
C SER A 93 -7.49 -7.28 7.15
N THR A 94 -7.58 -6.07 6.58
CA THR A 94 -6.64 -4.99 6.94
C THR A 94 -7.28 -3.62 7.21
N ASN A 95 -8.46 -3.55 7.83
CA ASN A 95 -9.03 -2.25 8.25
C ASN A 95 -8.13 -1.50 9.26
N GLU A 96 -7.24 -2.20 9.96
CA GLU A 96 -6.35 -1.60 10.98
C GLU A 96 -4.94 -1.25 10.44
N LEU A 97 -4.60 -1.60 9.19
CA LEU A 97 -3.20 -1.59 8.72
C LEU A 97 -2.90 -0.52 7.67
N ILE A 98 -3.91 0.05 7.03
CA ILE A 98 -3.72 1.15 6.07
C ILE A 98 -3.67 2.46 6.86
N ASN A 99 -2.48 2.87 7.26
CA ASN A 99 -2.26 4.16 7.96
C ASN A 99 -2.40 5.34 6.97
N HIS A 100 -3.64 5.64 6.62
CA HIS A 100 -3.97 6.77 5.76
C HIS A 100 -5.06 7.61 6.44
N SER A 101 -4.61 8.65 7.15
CA SER A 101 -5.42 9.48 8.05
C SER A 101 -6.59 10.21 7.38
N GLU A 102 -6.59 10.35 6.05
CA GLU A 102 -7.64 11.06 5.31
C GLU A 102 -8.87 10.19 5.02
N CYS A 103 -8.80 8.86 5.20
CA CYS A 103 -9.90 7.95 4.89
C CYS A 103 -10.47 7.34 6.18
N LEU A 104 -11.79 7.47 6.37
CA LEU A 104 -12.48 6.91 7.54
C LEU A 104 -12.67 5.38 7.46
N VAL A 105 -12.99 4.86 6.27
CA VAL A 105 -13.22 3.42 6.02
C VAL A 105 -12.78 3.07 4.60
N PHE A 106 -12.07 1.95 4.44
CA PHE A 106 -11.76 1.37 3.13
C PHE A 106 -12.81 0.33 2.74
N GLN A 107 -13.32 0.41 1.52
CA GLN A 107 -14.29 -0.54 0.98
C GLN A 107 -13.91 -0.96 -0.43
N ASN A 108 -14.25 -2.21 -0.80
CA ASN A 108 -14.06 -2.77 -2.14
C ASN A 108 -12.59 -2.73 -2.65
N CYS A 109 -11.66 -3.19 -1.83
CA CYS A 109 -10.26 -3.33 -2.24
C CYS A 109 -10.13 -4.45 -3.29
N GLN A 110 -9.55 -4.13 -4.43
CA GLN A 110 -9.38 -5.06 -5.55
C GLN A 110 -7.97 -4.96 -6.11
N TYR A 111 -7.34 -6.11 -6.33
CA TYR A 111 -6.15 -6.20 -7.16
C TYR A 111 -6.59 -6.28 -8.62
N ILE A 112 -6.27 -5.26 -9.43
CA ILE A 112 -6.58 -5.28 -10.87
C ILE A 112 -5.32 -5.67 -11.64
N THR A 113 -4.20 -5.02 -11.33
CA THR A 113 -2.95 -5.20 -12.07
C THR A 113 -1.72 -4.95 -11.21
N SER A 114 -0.57 -5.33 -11.74
CA SER A 114 0.70 -5.28 -11.04
C SER A 114 1.48 -3.99 -11.25
N ARG A 115 1.03 -3.08 -12.12
CA ARG A 115 1.67 -1.78 -12.33
C ARG A 115 0.62 -0.76 -12.67
N TYR A 116 0.71 0.40 -12.02
CA TYR A 116 -0.10 1.57 -12.31
C TYR A 116 0.80 2.79 -12.54
N GLU A 117 0.38 3.62 -13.47
CA GLU A 117 0.90 4.98 -13.66
C GLU A 117 -0.26 5.94 -13.44
N PHE A 118 -0.10 6.93 -12.58
CA PHE A 118 -1.19 7.85 -12.25
C PHE A 118 -0.72 9.29 -12.17
N CYS A 119 -1.67 10.18 -12.46
CA CYS A 119 -1.49 11.62 -12.41
C CYS A 119 -2.24 12.17 -11.19
N PRO A 120 -1.53 12.59 -10.13
CA PRO A 120 -2.17 13.25 -8.98
C PRO A 120 -2.88 14.53 -9.41
N SER A 121 -4.08 14.76 -8.89
CA SER A 121 -4.81 16.02 -9.06
C SER A 121 -4.20 17.15 -8.21
N SER A 122 -4.57 18.40 -8.49
CA SER A 122 -4.16 19.52 -7.63
C SER A 122 -4.86 19.46 -6.26
N ASN A 123 -4.28 20.10 -5.24
CA ASN A 123 -4.88 20.19 -3.90
C ASN A 123 -6.23 20.93 -3.87
N THR A 124 -6.55 21.68 -4.93
CA THR A 124 -7.82 22.39 -5.08
C THR A 124 -8.86 21.59 -5.87
N SER A 125 -8.51 20.40 -6.34
CA SER A 125 -9.41 19.51 -7.06
C SER A 125 -10.24 18.68 -6.10
N SER A 126 -11.49 18.40 -6.48
CA SER A 126 -12.38 17.48 -5.75
C SER A 126 -11.99 16.01 -5.95
N ARG A 127 -11.09 15.72 -6.90
CA ARG A 127 -10.58 14.38 -7.24
C ARG A 127 -9.14 14.19 -6.76
N ARG A 128 -8.75 12.93 -6.51
CA ARG A 128 -7.37 12.56 -6.11
C ARG A 128 -6.44 12.38 -7.30
N TYR A 129 -6.96 11.79 -8.39
CA TYR A 129 -6.22 11.55 -9.62
C TYR A 129 -7.00 12.11 -10.80
N GLU A 130 -6.31 12.75 -11.73
CA GLU A 130 -6.89 13.17 -13.02
C GLU A 130 -7.16 11.94 -13.89
N TRP A 131 -6.19 11.01 -13.88
CA TRP A 131 -6.27 9.72 -14.52
C TRP A 131 -5.27 8.73 -13.88
N PHE A 132 -5.53 7.44 -14.06
CA PHE A 132 -4.56 6.37 -13.84
C PHE A 132 -4.66 5.35 -14.96
N LYS A 133 -3.53 4.76 -15.31
CA LYS A 133 -3.36 3.80 -16.39
C LYS A 133 -2.78 2.51 -15.84
N ASP A 134 -3.38 1.40 -16.25
CA ASP A 134 -2.95 0.06 -15.86
C ASP A 134 -1.83 -0.47 -16.77
N GLN A 135 -1.23 -1.62 -16.42
CA GLN A 135 -0.17 -2.23 -17.22
C GLN A 135 -0.61 -2.67 -18.63
N ASN A 136 -1.91 -2.94 -18.82
CA ASN A 136 -2.49 -3.36 -20.10
C ASN A 136 -2.78 -2.15 -21.01
N GLY A 137 -2.69 -0.94 -20.47
CA GLY A 137 -2.92 0.31 -21.16
C GLY A 137 -4.35 0.82 -21.03
N GLU A 138 -5.19 0.20 -20.22
CA GLU A 138 -6.51 0.71 -19.87
C GLU A 138 -6.37 1.97 -19.01
N VAL A 139 -7.12 3.02 -19.36
CA VAL A 139 -7.05 4.30 -18.67
C VAL A 139 -8.37 4.59 -17.98
N TYR A 140 -8.26 4.99 -16.72
CA TYR A 140 -9.35 5.36 -15.84
C TYR A 140 -9.25 6.86 -15.58
N GLY A 141 -10.33 7.61 -15.86
CA GLY A 141 -10.34 9.07 -15.74
C GLY A 141 -10.17 9.79 -17.08
N HIS A 142 -9.87 11.09 -17.02
CA HIS A 142 -9.80 11.94 -18.21
C HIS A 142 -8.35 12.05 -18.70
N PHE A 143 -7.98 11.19 -19.64
CA PHE A 143 -6.63 11.14 -20.19
C PHE A 143 -6.44 12.18 -21.29
N ASN A 144 -5.91 13.36 -20.93
CA ASN A 144 -5.51 14.39 -21.89
C ASN A 144 -4.17 14.05 -22.58
N HIS A 145 -4.09 12.90 -23.25
CA HIS A 145 -2.94 12.50 -24.06
C HIS A 145 -1.59 12.55 -23.31
N GLY A 146 -1.58 12.25 -22.00
CA GLY A 146 -0.38 12.23 -21.17
C GLY A 146 0.02 13.57 -20.54
N ASN A 147 -0.73 14.66 -20.77
CA ASN A 147 -0.51 15.90 -20.03
C ASN A 147 -0.98 15.71 -18.57
N CYS A 148 -0.01 15.53 -17.68
CA CYS A 148 -0.19 15.64 -16.24
C CYS A 148 0.37 16.99 -15.79
N LEU A 149 -0.45 17.82 -15.14
CA LEU A 149 0.03 19.09 -14.58
C LEU A 149 1.01 18.86 -13.42
N ASN A 150 0.79 17.77 -12.68
CA ASN A 150 1.70 17.30 -11.64
C ASN A 150 2.68 16.26 -12.18
N LYS A 151 3.63 15.83 -11.34
CA LYS A 151 4.54 14.73 -11.66
C LYS A 151 3.74 13.43 -11.76
N ILE A 152 3.94 12.68 -12.85
CA ILE A 152 3.39 11.32 -12.96
C ILE A 152 4.11 10.43 -11.95
N GLU A 153 3.31 9.69 -11.18
CA GLU A 153 3.79 8.69 -10.22
C GLU A 153 3.47 7.29 -10.72
N SER A 154 4.24 6.31 -10.26
CA SER A 154 4.06 4.92 -10.66
C SER A 154 4.27 4.00 -9.47
N VAL A 155 3.40 3.01 -9.35
CA VAL A 155 3.56 1.93 -8.38
C VAL A 155 3.64 0.61 -9.12
N GLU A 156 4.56 -0.24 -8.70
CA GLU A 156 4.68 -1.62 -9.16
C GLU A 156 4.42 -2.53 -7.97
N SER A 157 3.53 -3.50 -8.15
CA SER A 157 3.34 -4.57 -7.19
C SER A 157 4.65 -5.35 -7.06
N TYR A 158 5.01 -5.66 -5.82
CA TYR A 158 6.16 -6.49 -5.48
C TYR A 158 6.12 -7.83 -6.23
N TYR A 159 4.93 -8.33 -6.55
CA TYR A 159 4.68 -9.53 -7.33
C TYR A 159 5.20 -9.48 -8.77
N HIS A 160 5.12 -8.36 -9.49
CA HIS A 160 5.73 -8.29 -10.84
C HIS A 160 7.24 -8.02 -10.82
N ALA A 161 7.87 -8.09 -9.66
CA ALA A 161 9.32 -7.98 -9.56
C ALA A 161 9.96 -9.10 -10.38
N ARG A 162 10.58 -8.72 -11.50
CA ARG A 162 11.59 -9.55 -12.16
C ARG A 162 12.93 -9.46 -11.43
N GLN A 163 12.93 -9.07 -10.16
CA GLN A 163 14.15 -8.82 -9.42
C GLN A 163 14.57 -10.11 -8.74
N VAL A 164 15.78 -10.53 -9.03
CA VAL A 164 16.41 -11.69 -8.41
C VAL A 164 17.69 -11.27 -7.71
N VAL A 165 18.05 -12.03 -6.69
CA VAL A 165 19.31 -11.86 -5.99
C VAL A 165 20.41 -12.50 -6.81
N VAL A 166 21.38 -11.69 -7.25
CA VAL A 166 22.55 -12.13 -8.04
C VAL A 166 23.86 -11.99 -7.25
N GLY A 167 23.78 -11.57 -5.99
CA GLY A 167 24.93 -11.45 -5.12
C GLY A 167 24.52 -11.09 -3.70
N VAL A 168 25.31 -11.53 -2.74
CA VAL A 168 25.12 -11.28 -1.31
C VAL A 168 26.47 -10.93 -0.72
N LYS A 169 26.51 -9.98 0.21
CA LYS A 169 27.70 -9.72 1.03
C LYS A 169 27.30 -9.26 2.41
N PHE A 170 28.15 -9.52 3.40
CA PHE A 170 28.00 -8.99 4.74
C PHE A 170 28.71 -7.64 4.83
N ILE A 171 28.04 -6.66 5.45
CA ILE A 171 28.64 -5.36 5.72
C ILE A 171 28.48 -5.01 7.20
N LYS A 172 29.46 -4.32 7.77
CA LYS A 172 29.34 -3.70 9.09
C LYS A 172 28.96 -2.24 8.92
N LYS A 173 27.81 -1.83 9.47
CA LYS A 173 27.30 -0.45 9.43
C LYS A 173 26.50 -0.19 10.71
N ASP A 174 26.62 0.99 11.29
CA ASP A 174 25.87 1.41 12.49
C ASP A 174 26.04 0.43 13.69
N ASN A 175 27.27 -0.07 13.87
CA ASN A 175 27.62 -1.09 14.88
C ASN A 175 26.88 -2.42 14.76
N MET A 176 26.22 -2.67 13.62
CA MET A 176 25.51 -3.91 13.32
C MET A 176 26.11 -4.57 12.08
N MET A 177 25.95 -5.88 12.01
CA MET A 177 26.21 -6.65 10.80
C MET A 177 24.92 -6.71 9.99
N HIS A 178 25.02 -6.45 8.69
CA HIS A 178 23.89 -6.46 7.77
C HIS A 178 24.16 -7.39 6.60
N ILE A 179 23.10 -7.99 6.06
CA ILE A 179 23.13 -8.59 4.74
C ILE A 179 22.82 -7.52 3.71
N GLN A 180 23.73 -7.32 2.76
CA GLN A 180 23.49 -6.49 1.59
C GLN A 180 23.29 -7.39 0.37
N ILE A 181 22.22 -7.15 -0.40
CA ILE A 181 21.92 -7.91 -1.62
C ILE A 181 22.23 -7.09 -2.87
N LYS A 182 22.71 -7.79 -3.90
CA LYS A 182 22.78 -7.29 -5.27
C LYS A 182 21.59 -7.84 -6.03
N GLN A 183 20.72 -6.96 -6.47
CA GLN A 183 19.56 -7.35 -7.25
C GLN A 183 19.77 -7.08 -8.73
N SER A 184 19.18 -7.89 -9.59
CA SER A 184 19.18 -7.69 -11.03
C SER A 184 17.82 -8.02 -11.63
N LYS A 185 17.51 -7.41 -12.77
CA LYS A 185 16.32 -7.78 -13.54
C LYS A 185 16.60 -9.07 -14.29
N LEU A 186 15.76 -10.09 -14.08
CA LEU A 186 15.76 -11.38 -14.76
C LEU A 186 14.87 -11.31 -16.00
N TYR A 187 15.36 -11.89 -17.09
CA TYR A 187 14.69 -11.97 -18.38
C TYR A 187 14.53 -13.44 -18.78
N SER A 188 13.90 -13.66 -19.94
CA SER A 188 13.83 -15.00 -20.54
C SER A 188 15.23 -15.58 -20.74
N ASN A 189 15.30 -16.91 -20.73
CA ASN A 189 16.52 -17.69 -20.81
C ASN A 189 17.52 -17.46 -19.66
N GLY A 190 17.05 -16.93 -18.52
CA GLY A 190 17.88 -16.70 -17.34
C GLY A 190 18.85 -15.52 -17.45
N PHE A 191 18.74 -14.70 -18.49
CA PHE A 191 19.61 -13.54 -18.66
C PHE A 191 19.30 -12.46 -17.62
N THR A 192 20.34 -11.85 -17.04
CA THR A 192 20.20 -10.77 -16.06
C THR A 192 20.82 -9.46 -16.56
N GLN A 193 20.11 -8.34 -16.41
CA GLN A 193 20.62 -7.00 -16.74
C GLN A 193 20.34 -5.99 -15.62
N ASN A 194 21.12 -4.92 -15.57
CA ASN A 194 20.96 -3.78 -14.66
C ASN A 194 21.12 -4.17 -13.18
N SER A 195 22.16 -4.94 -12.88
CA SER A 195 22.44 -5.37 -11.51
C SER A 195 22.96 -4.20 -10.66
N ASN A 196 22.39 -4.00 -9.48
CA ASN A 196 22.81 -2.95 -8.53
C ASN A 196 22.76 -3.48 -7.10
N TRP A 197 23.69 -3.01 -6.26
CA TRP A 197 23.63 -3.26 -4.82
C TRP A 197 22.53 -2.40 -4.20
N LYS A 198 21.66 -3.01 -3.39
CA LYS A 198 20.69 -2.24 -2.61
C LYS A 198 21.35 -1.64 -1.40
N GLU A 199 21.17 -0.34 -1.20
CA GLU A 199 21.69 0.33 -0.01
C GLU A 199 21.03 -0.23 1.24
N VAL A 200 21.84 -0.43 2.28
CA VAL A 200 21.37 -0.90 3.58
C VAL A 200 20.86 0.28 4.36
N GLU A 201 19.73 0.08 5.05
CA GLU A 201 19.09 1.09 5.89
C GLU A 201 20.05 1.64 6.95
N THR A 202 19.78 2.87 7.40
CA THR A 202 20.54 3.48 8.50
C THR A 202 19.79 3.21 9.78
N ILE A 203 20.46 2.54 10.72
CA ILE A 203 19.87 2.19 12.01
C ILE A 203 20.40 3.16 13.05
N HIS A 204 19.47 3.80 13.76
CA HIS A 204 19.75 4.67 14.89
C HIS A 204 19.51 3.90 16.18
N LYS A 205 20.44 4.02 17.12
CA LYS A 205 20.31 3.46 18.47
C LYS A 205 19.92 4.56 19.44
N ASP A 206 18.89 4.31 20.24
CA ASP A 206 18.57 5.11 21.41
C ASP A 206 19.24 4.49 22.65
N ASP A 207 20.30 5.13 23.14
CA ASP A 207 21.07 4.64 24.28
C ASP A 207 20.27 4.66 25.60
N LYS A 208 19.22 5.48 25.72
CA LYS A 208 18.42 5.54 26.96
C LYS A 208 17.48 4.34 27.08
N PHE A 209 16.84 3.97 25.97
CA PHE A 209 15.82 2.92 25.95
C PHE A 209 16.33 1.60 25.36
N HIS A 210 17.61 1.53 24.95
CA HIS A 210 18.22 0.36 24.30
C HIS A 210 17.43 -0.12 23.07
N SER A 211 16.74 0.80 22.41
CA SER A 211 15.90 0.53 21.24
C SER A 211 16.62 0.97 19.96
N PHE A 212 16.28 0.31 18.87
CA PHE A 212 16.81 0.63 17.55
C PHE A 212 15.68 1.16 16.66
N PHE A 213 16.01 2.07 15.77
CA PHE A 213 15.05 2.72 14.87
C PHE A 213 15.62 2.79 13.46
N VAL A 214 14.77 2.54 12.47
CA VAL A 214 15.06 2.90 11.07
C VAL A 214 14.40 4.23 10.77
N VAL A 215 15.16 5.14 10.18
CA VAL A 215 14.68 6.47 9.79
C VAL A 215 14.63 6.54 8.27
N ASN A 216 13.44 6.81 7.71
CA ASN A 216 13.23 6.99 6.29
C ASN A 216 12.51 8.32 6.05
N GLY A 217 13.29 9.36 5.74
CA GLY A 217 12.79 10.73 5.64
C GLY A 217 12.24 11.22 6.98
N THR A 218 10.94 11.54 7.02
CA THR A 218 10.24 12.01 8.22
C THR A 218 9.68 10.89 9.10
N HIS A 219 9.73 9.64 8.65
CA HIS A 219 9.16 8.51 9.37
C HIS A 219 10.25 7.73 10.09
N SER A 220 10.03 7.42 11.36
CA SER A 220 10.85 6.50 12.14
C SER A 220 10.03 5.26 12.50
N LYS A 221 10.60 4.07 12.29
CA LYS A 221 10.06 2.78 12.74
C LYS A 221 10.96 2.23 13.83
N GLN A 222 10.40 1.95 15.00
CA GLN A 222 11.11 1.21 16.03
C GLN A 222 11.26 -0.25 15.61
N LEU A 223 12.48 -0.78 15.75
CA LEU A 223 12.80 -2.18 15.44
C LEU A 223 12.48 -3.09 16.63
N THR A 224 12.04 -4.30 16.32
CA THR A 224 11.64 -5.33 17.27
C THR A 224 12.74 -6.38 17.42
N PRO A 225 13.29 -6.59 18.63
CA PRO A 225 14.28 -7.64 18.85
C PRO A 225 13.68 -9.03 18.60
N GLY A 226 14.47 -9.92 18.00
CA GLY A 226 14.03 -11.25 17.58
C GLY A 226 13.37 -11.30 16.20
N ILE A 227 12.93 -10.15 15.68
CA ILE A 227 12.26 -10.03 14.37
C ILE A 227 13.14 -9.23 13.42
N ASP A 228 13.43 -7.97 13.77
CA ASP A 228 14.20 -7.04 12.93
C ASP A 228 15.71 -7.10 13.19
N TYR A 229 16.10 -7.45 14.42
CA TYR A 229 17.50 -7.59 14.83
C TYR A 229 17.67 -8.59 15.97
N GLY A 230 18.89 -9.07 16.16
CA GLY A 230 19.23 -9.98 17.26
C GLY A 230 20.68 -9.84 17.70
N PHE A 231 21.01 -10.48 18.82
CA PHE A 231 22.36 -10.54 19.37
C PHE A 231 22.86 -11.99 19.34
N PRO A 232 23.21 -12.51 18.14
CA PRO A 232 23.69 -13.88 18.04
C PRO A 232 25.05 -14.05 18.71
N ASN A 233 25.22 -15.15 19.42
CA ASN A 233 26.48 -15.63 19.99
C ASN A 233 27.27 -16.53 19.01
N GLY A 234 26.69 -16.89 17.86
CA GLY A 234 27.28 -17.73 16.82
C GLY A 234 26.58 -17.57 15.47
N ILE A 235 27.20 -18.07 14.41
CA ILE A 235 26.66 -18.02 13.06
C ILE A 235 26.80 -19.42 12.47
N ASN A 236 25.68 -19.99 12.01
CA ASN A 236 25.67 -21.23 11.26
C ASN A 236 25.39 -20.92 9.79
N PHE A 237 26.43 -20.97 8.95
CA PHE A 237 26.29 -20.90 7.51
C PHE A 237 26.47 -22.29 6.94
N ASP A 238 25.35 -22.98 6.78
CA ASP A 238 25.29 -24.21 6.02
C ASP A 238 24.96 -23.90 4.55
N ASP A 239 25.12 -24.92 3.70
CA ASP A 239 24.75 -24.81 2.30
C ASP A 239 23.22 -24.81 2.15
N VAL A 240 22.70 -23.80 1.44
CA VAL A 240 21.27 -23.68 1.14
C VAL A 240 21.08 -23.64 -0.37
N TYR A 241 20.30 -24.59 -0.88
CA TYR A 241 20.08 -24.75 -2.32
C TYR A 241 18.64 -24.41 -2.71
N ALA A 242 18.48 -23.74 -3.85
CA ALA A 242 17.20 -23.65 -4.53
C ALA A 242 17.00 -24.90 -5.42
N PRO A 243 15.83 -25.54 -5.41
CA PRO A 243 15.53 -26.66 -6.30
C PRO A 243 15.49 -26.22 -7.77
N GLU A 244 15.52 -27.18 -8.68
CA GLU A 244 15.41 -26.90 -10.11
C GLU A 244 14.14 -26.10 -10.45
N ALA A 245 14.27 -25.21 -11.43
CA ALA A 245 13.22 -24.25 -11.84
C ALA A 245 12.85 -23.18 -10.78
N PHE A 246 13.62 -23.04 -9.70
CA PHE A 246 13.51 -21.91 -8.77
C PHE A 246 14.70 -20.97 -8.86
N VAL A 247 14.47 -19.70 -8.54
CA VAL A 247 15.51 -18.67 -8.43
C VAL A 247 15.41 -17.97 -7.09
N VAL A 248 16.54 -17.45 -6.61
CA VAL A 248 16.61 -16.72 -5.34
C VAL A 248 16.08 -15.30 -5.52
N THR A 249 15.06 -14.94 -4.75
CA THR A 249 14.40 -13.62 -4.77
C THR A 249 14.58 -12.84 -3.47
N GLY A 250 15.14 -13.46 -2.44
CA GLY A 250 15.41 -12.81 -1.15
C GLY A 250 16.38 -13.62 -0.30
N VAL A 251 16.98 -12.95 0.68
CA VAL A 251 17.91 -13.53 1.64
C VAL A 251 17.69 -12.86 2.98
N ARG A 252 17.65 -13.63 4.07
CA ARG A 252 17.57 -13.10 5.43
C ARG A 252 18.36 -13.94 6.41
N LEU A 253 18.59 -13.37 7.58
CA LEU A 253 19.04 -14.12 8.75
C LEU A 253 17.82 -14.54 9.56
N GLN A 254 17.83 -15.76 10.05
CA GLN A 254 16.87 -16.24 11.04
C GLN A 254 17.65 -16.59 12.31
N LEU A 255 17.13 -16.19 13.47
CA LEU A 255 17.66 -16.67 14.74
C LEU A 255 17.27 -18.14 14.90
N ALA A 256 18.25 -19.00 15.11
CA ALA A 256 18.04 -20.41 15.42
C ALA A 256 17.39 -20.52 16.81
N GLY A 257 16.20 -21.12 16.86
CA GLY A 257 15.41 -21.28 18.08
C GLY A 257 13.98 -20.78 17.93
N ASN A 258 13.10 -21.59 17.33
CA ASN A 258 11.66 -21.36 17.35
C ASN A 258 10.98 -22.34 18.31
N PHE A 259 10.39 -21.80 19.39
CA PHE A 259 9.22 -22.29 20.15
C PHE A 259 9.07 -23.80 20.45
N ILE A 260 10.10 -24.49 20.93
CA ILE A 260 9.88 -25.80 21.57
C ILE A 260 10.55 -25.78 22.95
N ASN A 261 9.77 -26.18 23.95
CA ASN A 261 10.13 -26.32 25.36
C ASN A 261 11.27 -27.33 25.53
N ASP A 262 12.50 -26.91 25.26
CA ASP A 262 13.68 -27.61 25.71
C ASP A 262 14.69 -26.55 26.16
N ASP A 263 14.93 -26.51 27.47
CA ASP A 263 15.73 -25.52 28.21
C ASP A 263 17.24 -25.51 27.81
N GLU A 264 17.61 -26.08 26.67
CA GLU A 264 19.01 -26.22 26.22
C GLU A 264 19.31 -25.78 24.79
N PHE A 265 18.32 -25.46 23.93
CA PHE A 265 18.57 -24.90 22.60
C PHE A 265 18.36 -23.37 22.53
N LYS A 266 19.26 -22.69 23.23
CA LYS A 266 20.08 -21.56 22.75
C LYS A 266 19.45 -20.62 21.70
N GLN A 267 19.03 -19.45 22.16
CA GLN A 267 18.90 -18.20 21.39
C GLN A 267 20.26 -17.67 20.87
N ASP A 268 21.19 -18.54 20.46
CA ASP A 268 22.60 -18.17 20.33
C ASP A 268 23.10 -18.12 18.89
N SER A 269 22.45 -18.72 17.90
CA SER A 269 22.99 -18.72 16.55
C SER A 269 22.04 -18.14 15.52
N ILE A 270 22.59 -17.56 14.46
CA ILE A 270 21.83 -17.17 13.27
C ILE A 270 22.12 -18.11 12.12
N GLY A 271 21.08 -18.47 11.37
CA GLY A 271 21.14 -19.21 10.12
C GLY A 271 20.83 -18.33 8.92
N LEU A 272 21.25 -18.78 7.74
CA LEU A 272 20.88 -18.18 6.46
C LEU A 272 19.55 -18.79 5.98
N GLU A 273 18.60 -17.95 5.59
CA GLU A 273 17.44 -18.37 4.82
C GLU A 273 17.41 -17.66 3.47
N ILE A 274 16.99 -18.39 2.44
CA ILE A 274 16.76 -17.84 1.11
C ILE A 274 15.28 -17.90 0.78
N ARG A 275 14.78 -16.85 0.15
CA ARG A 275 13.47 -16.85 -0.48
C ARG A 275 13.65 -17.33 -1.91
N ILE A 276 12.91 -18.36 -2.27
CA ILE A 276 12.93 -18.93 -3.61
C ILE A 276 11.57 -18.77 -4.28
N THR A 277 11.61 -18.50 -5.57
CA THR A 277 10.43 -18.31 -6.41
C THR A 277 10.58 -19.11 -7.68
N ARG A 278 9.53 -19.83 -8.08
CA ARG A 278 9.55 -20.60 -9.33
C ARG A 278 9.70 -19.67 -10.54
N PHE A 279 10.58 -20.05 -11.46
CA PHE A 279 10.93 -19.29 -12.65
C PHE A 279 10.58 -20.07 -13.91
N ASP A 280 9.79 -19.45 -14.78
CA ASP A 280 9.60 -19.94 -16.14
C ASP A 280 10.71 -19.40 -17.04
N PHE A 281 11.65 -20.30 -17.37
CA PHE A 281 12.81 -20.01 -18.20
C PHE A 281 12.44 -19.43 -19.58
N SER A 282 11.35 -19.94 -20.19
CA SER A 282 10.95 -19.53 -21.54
C SER A 282 10.33 -18.14 -21.53
N SER A 283 9.42 -17.88 -20.59
CA SER A 283 8.71 -16.60 -20.54
C SER A 283 9.46 -15.50 -19.79
N GLY A 284 10.45 -15.85 -18.97
CA GLY A 284 11.18 -14.89 -18.14
C GLY A 284 10.36 -14.39 -16.94
N LYS A 285 9.34 -15.15 -16.52
CA LYS A 285 8.39 -14.75 -15.47
C LYS A 285 8.63 -15.55 -14.18
N LEU A 286 8.35 -14.88 -13.06
CA LEU A 286 8.32 -15.48 -11.73
C LEU A 286 6.89 -15.86 -11.35
N SER A 287 6.69 -17.09 -10.87
CA SER A 287 5.42 -17.59 -10.36
C SER A 287 5.37 -17.39 -8.85
N LEU A 288 4.66 -16.36 -8.42
CA LEU A 288 4.71 -15.90 -7.03
C LEU A 288 3.84 -16.73 -6.11
N LEU A 289 2.83 -17.40 -6.68
CA LEU A 289 2.03 -18.41 -5.99
C LEU A 289 2.92 -19.58 -5.53
N GLU A 290 4.11 -19.71 -6.13
CA GLU A 290 5.12 -20.70 -5.82
C GLU A 290 6.38 -20.00 -5.29
N THR A 291 6.19 -19.24 -4.21
CA THR A 291 7.27 -18.56 -3.48
C THR A 291 7.23 -18.93 -2.01
N TYR A 292 8.38 -19.31 -1.46
CA TYR A 292 8.51 -19.64 -0.05
C TYR A 292 9.94 -19.40 0.45
N TRP A 293 10.09 -19.35 1.77
CA TRP A 293 11.39 -19.30 2.42
C TRP A 293 11.87 -20.72 2.68
N THR A 294 13.14 -20.97 2.40
CA THR A 294 13.80 -22.23 2.72
C THR A 294 15.12 -21.93 3.42
N SER A 295 15.39 -22.73 4.44
CA SER A 295 16.66 -22.80 5.15
C SER A 295 17.36 -24.10 4.78
N VAL A 296 18.41 -24.44 5.51
CA VAL A 296 19.10 -25.73 5.43
C VAL A 296 18.07 -26.87 5.43
N SER A 297 18.04 -27.65 4.36
CA SER A 297 17.26 -28.87 4.29
C SER A 297 17.89 -29.90 5.23
N GLU A 298 17.12 -30.46 6.15
CA GLU A 298 17.45 -31.74 6.79
C GLU A 298 17.38 -32.85 5.72
N ASP A 299 18.32 -32.86 4.79
CA ASP A 299 18.44 -33.93 3.79
C ASP A 299 19.79 -34.61 3.94
N THR A 300 19.70 -35.82 4.51
CA THR A 300 20.65 -36.97 4.55
C THR A 300 21.69 -37.06 5.66
#